data_AF-A0A4Q5U9V7-F1
#
_entry.id   AF-A0A4Q5U9V7-F1
#
_cell.length_a   1.000
_cell.length_b   1.000
_cell.length_c   1.000
_cell.angle_alpha   90.00
_cell.angle_beta   90.00
_cell.angle_gamma   90.00
#
_symmetry.space_group_name_H-M   'P 1'
#
loop_
_entity.id
_entity.type
_entity.pdbx_description
1 polymer ?
#
loop_
_entity_poly.entity_id
_entity_poly.type
_entity_poly.pdbx_seq_one_letter_code
_entity_poly.pdbx_strand_id
1 'polypeptide(L)'
;KMNIPLGPVAVFGAANFPFAYSTAGGDTACALAAGCTVIVKAHPAHANTSELVAGAISRAAALYHLPEAVFTHIHGASTEVGRFLVEHETVAAVGFTGSFTGGKQLFDWAMQRKVPIPVFAEMSSVNPVFLLPGKLAADTAGCIDKLAGSIVLGEGQFCTNPGLMVAIDDKATDEFISGLSSRIISTVPGDMLNPGIFRNYVEKRGNALAQQGVQMQAVSGSDPGINQGVATIAVTGSDTFLANPLLHSEVFGPYSLLVKCRDAADLLRVAESLEGQLTSSIFATEEELPAYAGLADTLQYKCGRFIWNGVPTGVEVCLSMQHGGPFPSTTDSRFTSVGADGIRRFVRPLAFQDMPDQLLPEELKDGNVMQIWRTVNNQLTDSAIG
;
A
#
# COMPACT_ATOMS: atom_id res chain seq x y z
N LYS A 1 -16.68 -27.25 -2.93
CA LYS A 1 -16.86 -25.95 -2.23
C LYS A 1 -16.71 -24.83 -3.24
N MET A 2 -17.44 -23.73 -3.10
CA MET A 2 -17.24 -22.52 -3.91
C MET A 2 -17.12 -21.31 -2.99
N ASN A 3 -16.68 -20.18 -3.53
CA ASN A 3 -16.69 -18.92 -2.81
C ASN A 3 -18.00 -18.18 -3.07
N ILE A 4 -18.53 -17.52 -2.05
CA ILE A 4 -19.72 -16.66 -2.12
C ILE A 4 -19.41 -15.29 -1.51
N PRO A 5 -20.10 -14.20 -1.91
CA PRO A 5 -19.86 -12.87 -1.38
C PRO A 5 -20.07 -12.80 0.14
N LEU A 6 -19.33 -11.92 0.81
CA LEU A 6 -19.51 -11.64 2.24
C LEU A 6 -20.82 -10.88 2.53
N GLY A 7 -21.22 -9.97 1.64
CA GLY A 7 -22.36 -9.07 1.83
C GLY A 7 -21.97 -7.62 1.49
N PRO A 8 -22.74 -6.60 1.95
CA PRO A 8 -22.42 -5.20 1.70
C PRO A 8 -21.03 -4.79 2.19
N VAL A 9 -20.26 -4.11 1.34
CA VAL A 9 -18.89 -3.64 1.63
C VAL A 9 -18.85 -2.13 1.74
N ALA A 10 -18.27 -1.62 2.82
CA ALA A 10 -17.96 -0.20 2.96
C ALA A 10 -16.58 0.11 2.39
N VAL A 11 -16.46 1.13 1.53
CA VAL A 11 -15.19 1.52 0.90
C VAL A 11 -14.85 2.96 1.24
N PHE A 12 -13.61 3.16 1.70
CA PHE A 12 -13.03 4.45 2.04
C PHE A 12 -11.83 4.71 1.11
N GLY A 13 -12.03 5.60 0.14
CA GLY A 13 -11.02 5.90 -0.88
C GLY A 13 -9.84 6.74 -0.37
N ALA A 14 -8.70 6.57 -1.04
CA ALA A 14 -7.46 7.30 -0.78
C ALA A 14 -7.51 8.75 -1.27
N ALA A 15 -6.81 9.65 -0.57
CA ALA A 15 -6.68 11.05 -0.99
C ALA A 15 -5.80 11.22 -2.26
N ASN A 16 -4.72 10.45 -2.36
CA ASN A 16 -3.66 10.60 -3.36
C ASN A 16 -3.96 9.95 -4.71
N PHE A 17 -4.84 8.96 -4.74
CA PHE A 17 -5.30 8.33 -5.98
C PHE A 17 -6.83 8.49 -6.13
N PRO A 18 -7.32 9.66 -6.56
CA PRO A 18 -8.75 10.01 -6.56
C PRO A 18 -9.61 9.18 -7.52
N PHE A 19 -8.97 8.35 -8.35
CA PHE A 19 -9.63 7.40 -9.26
C PHE A 19 -9.32 5.95 -8.86
N ALA A 20 -8.08 5.50 -9.02
CA ALA A 20 -7.68 4.09 -8.93
C ALA A 20 -7.83 3.47 -7.53
N TYR A 21 -7.82 4.27 -6.46
CA TYR A 21 -8.04 3.82 -5.07
C TYR A 21 -9.18 4.59 -4.41
N SER A 22 -10.23 4.87 -5.17
CA SER A 22 -11.34 5.71 -4.72
C SER A 22 -12.68 5.09 -5.17
N THR A 23 -13.63 5.92 -5.60
CA THR A 23 -15.02 5.57 -5.91
C THR A 23 -15.17 4.34 -6.81
N ALA A 24 -14.44 4.29 -7.93
CA ALA A 24 -14.38 3.13 -8.82
C ALA A 24 -13.00 2.46 -8.77
N GLY A 25 -12.33 2.55 -7.61
CA GLY A 25 -10.99 2.00 -7.42
C GLY A 25 -10.98 0.49 -7.21
N GLY A 26 -9.80 -0.04 -6.91
CA GLY A 26 -9.55 -1.48 -6.72
C GLY A 26 -10.52 -2.16 -5.75
N ASP A 27 -10.80 -1.53 -4.61
CA ASP A 27 -11.71 -2.08 -3.60
C ASP A 27 -13.15 -2.18 -4.09
N THR A 28 -13.69 -1.11 -4.68
CA THR A 28 -15.03 -1.12 -5.29
C THR A 28 -15.12 -2.16 -6.40
N ALA A 29 -14.12 -2.20 -7.29
CA ALA A 29 -14.09 -3.13 -8.40
C ALA A 29 -14.05 -4.59 -7.92
N CYS A 30 -13.17 -4.91 -6.96
CA CYS A 30 -13.05 -6.25 -6.39
C CYS A 30 -14.31 -6.67 -5.62
N ALA A 31 -14.92 -5.78 -4.85
CA ALA A 31 -16.13 -6.08 -4.09
C ALA A 31 -17.33 -6.33 -5.01
N LEU A 32 -17.55 -5.49 -6.02
CA LEU A 32 -18.60 -5.70 -7.02
C LEU A 32 -18.36 -7.00 -7.81
N ALA A 33 -17.11 -7.27 -8.22
CA ALA A 33 -16.76 -8.51 -8.91
C ALA A 33 -16.98 -9.77 -8.05
N ALA A 34 -16.80 -9.67 -6.73
CA ALA A 34 -17.10 -10.75 -5.78
C ALA A 34 -18.61 -11.01 -5.62
N GLY A 35 -19.48 -10.13 -6.13
CA GLY A 35 -20.93 -10.17 -5.94
C GLY A 35 -21.42 -9.44 -4.69
N CYS A 36 -20.59 -8.58 -4.08
CA CYS A 36 -21.00 -7.72 -2.98
C CYS A 36 -21.66 -6.44 -3.49
N THR A 37 -22.58 -5.87 -2.72
CA THR A 37 -22.98 -4.46 -2.91
C THR A 37 -21.94 -3.55 -2.25
N VAL A 38 -21.81 -2.31 -2.75
CA VAL A 38 -20.76 -1.39 -2.28
C VAL A 38 -21.36 -0.08 -1.80
N ILE A 39 -20.90 0.39 -0.64
CA ILE A 39 -21.16 1.71 -0.10
C ILE A 39 -19.84 2.48 -0.06
N VAL A 40 -19.67 3.45 -0.95
CA VAL A 40 -18.49 4.33 -0.94
C VAL A 40 -18.77 5.55 -0.07
N LYS A 41 -17.90 5.80 0.91
CA LYS A 41 -17.82 7.10 1.56
C LYS A 41 -16.91 8.01 0.74
N ALA A 42 -17.48 9.11 0.21
CA ALA A 42 -16.72 10.11 -0.54
C ALA A 42 -15.56 10.67 0.31
N HIS A 43 -14.36 10.66 -0.25
CA HIS A 43 -13.21 11.28 0.42
C HIS A 43 -13.29 12.81 0.25
N PRO A 44 -13.17 13.59 1.34
CA PRO A 44 -13.41 15.03 1.30
C PRO A 44 -12.41 15.80 0.40
N ALA A 45 -11.21 15.26 0.18
CA ALA A 45 -10.21 15.89 -0.69
C ALA A 45 -10.59 15.92 -2.18
N HIS A 46 -11.56 15.12 -2.63
CA HIS A 46 -11.95 15.03 -4.04
C HIS A 46 -13.43 14.66 -4.23
N ALA A 47 -14.30 15.17 -3.34
CA ALA A 47 -15.73 14.85 -3.33
C ALA A 47 -16.43 15.03 -4.70
N ASN A 48 -16.10 16.09 -5.44
CA ASN A 48 -16.68 16.32 -6.77
C ASN A 48 -16.22 15.28 -7.80
N THR A 49 -14.95 14.89 -7.78
CA THR A 49 -14.43 13.80 -8.62
C THR A 49 -15.15 12.49 -8.28
N SER A 50 -15.31 12.23 -6.98
CA SER A 50 -16.01 11.07 -6.46
C SER A 50 -17.47 11.02 -6.93
N GLU A 51 -18.18 12.15 -6.87
CA GLU A 51 -19.57 12.29 -7.35
C GLU A 51 -19.72 11.98 -8.84
N LEU A 52 -18.82 12.52 -9.69
CA LEU A 52 -18.86 12.29 -11.13
C LEU A 52 -18.67 10.80 -11.47
N VAL A 53 -17.77 10.12 -10.76
CA VAL A 53 -17.53 8.68 -10.91
C VAL A 53 -18.71 7.88 -10.39
N ALA A 54 -19.29 8.24 -9.24
CA ALA A 54 -20.50 7.62 -8.70
C ALA A 54 -21.66 7.70 -9.72
N GLY A 55 -21.88 8.86 -10.32
CA GLY A 55 -22.87 9.03 -11.38
C GLY A 55 -22.62 8.15 -12.61
N ALA A 56 -21.35 7.86 -12.96
CA ALA A 56 -21.02 6.92 -14.02
C ALA A 56 -21.39 5.47 -13.65
N ILE A 57 -21.13 5.05 -12.40
CA ILE A 57 -21.53 3.73 -11.89
C ILE A 57 -23.06 3.60 -11.89
N SER A 58 -23.79 4.60 -11.40
CA SER A 58 -25.26 4.56 -11.38
C SER A 58 -25.87 4.46 -12.78
N ARG A 59 -25.31 5.18 -13.77
CA ARG A 59 -25.74 5.03 -15.18
C ARG A 59 -25.46 3.64 -15.73
N ALA A 60 -24.31 3.05 -15.40
CA ALA A 60 -23.99 1.68 -15.80
C ALA A 60 -24.94 0.67 -15.16
N ALA A 61 -25.22 0.79 -13.86
CA ALA A 61 -26.17 -0.07 -13.15
C ALA A 61 -27.57 -0.01 -13.80
N ALA A 62 -28.05 1.19 -14.14
CA ALA A 62 -29.33 1.38 -14.83
C ALA A 62 -29.32 0.75 -16.24
N LEU A 63 -28.23 0.89 -17.01
CA LEU A 63 -28.08 0.32 -18.34
C LEU A 63 -28.19 -1.22 -18.33
N TYR A 64 -27.64 -1.86 -17.29
CA TYR A 64 -27.68 -3.32 -17.12
C TYR A 64 -28.87 -3.81 -16.27
N HIS A 65 -29.83 -2.93 -15.96
CA HIS A 65 -31.01 -3.25 -15.14
C HIS A 65 -30.68 -3.87 -13.77
N LEU A 66 -29.56 -3.46 -13.17
CA LEU A 66 -29.17 -3.87 -11.83
C LEU A 66 -30.01 -3.11 -10.79
N PRO A 67 -30.23 -3.70 -9.58
CA PRO A 67 -30.85 -2.98 -8.49
C PRO A 67 -30.07 -1.70 -8.16
N GLU A 68 -30.79 -0.59 -7.90
CA GLU A 68 -30.17 0.71 -7.57
C GLU A 68 -29.19 0.60 -6.39
N ALA A 69 -29.53 -0.22 -5.40
CA ALA A 69 -28.72 -0.46 -4.20
C ALA A 69 -27.45 -1.31 -4.44
N VAL A 70 -27.13 -1.71 -5.67
CA VAL A 70 -25.85 -2.39 -5.98
C VAL A 70 -24.65 -1.51 -5.61
N PHE A 71 -24.81 -0.20 -5.74
CA PHE A 71 -23.81 0.80 -5.40
C PHE A 71 -24.48 2.01 -4.75
N THR A 72 -23.98 2.42 -3.59
CA THR A 72 -24.41 3.63 -2.88
C THR A 72 -23.19 4.52 -2.64
N HIS A 73 -23.36 5.82 -2.88
CA HIS A 73 -22.34 6.82 -2.62
C HIS A 73 -22.84 7.80 -1.57
N ILE A 74 -22.05 8.00 -0.51
CA ILE A 74 -22.42 8.86 0.61
C ILE A 74 -21.38 9.94 0.85
N HIS A 75 -21.87 11.11 1.27
CA HIS A 75 -21.05 12.24 1.66
C HIS A 75 -20.94 12.34 3.18
N GLY A 76 -19.85 12.94 3.65
CA GLY A 76 -19.68 13.28 5.07
C GLY A 76 -18.22 13.25 5.48
N ALA A 77 -17.64 14.41 5.77
CA ALA A 77 -16.23 14.49 6.16
C ALA A 77 -15.97 13.95 7.59
N SER A 78 -17.01 13.78 8.40
CA SER A 78 -16.86 13.51 9.82
C SER A 78 -16.45 12.06 10.12
N THR A 79 -15.84 11.89 11.30
CA THR A 79 -15.43 10.58 11.83
C THR A 79 -16.66 9.75 12.19
N GLU A 80 -17.73 10.38 12.65
CA GLU A 80 -18.99 9.74 13.04
C GLU A 80 -19.65 9.01 11.88
N VAL A 81 -19.62 9.58 10.66
CA VAL A 81 -20.13 8.89 9.46
C VAL A 81 -19.33 7.63 9.16
N GLY A 82 -18.00 7.70 9.27
CA GLY A 82 -17.14 6.53 9.06
C GLY A 82 -17.39 5.44 10.11
N ARG A 83 -17.48 5.84 11.39
CA ARG A 83 -17.79 4.95 12.49
C ARG A 83 -19.16 4.29 12.32
N PHE A 84 -20.19 5.07 12.04
CA PHE A 84 -21.55 4.55 11.82
C PHE A 84 -21.57 3.50 10.72
N LEU A 85 -20.93 3.77 9.58
CA LEU A 85 -20.87 2.84 8.47
C LEU A 85 -20.16 1.53 8.86
N VAL A 86 -19.01 1.64 9.55
CA VAL A 86 -18.25 0.46 9.99
C VAL A 86 -18.95 -0.32 11.09
N GLU A 87 -19.75 0.30 11.95
CA GLU A 87 -20.49 -0.38 13.01
C GLU A 87 -21.87 -0.91 12.55
N HIS A 88 -22.36 -0.50 11.37
CA HIS A 88 -23.69 -0.86 10.88
C HIS A 88 -23.85 -2.37 10.66
N GLU A 89 -24.90 -2.96 11.24
CA GLU A 89 -25.07 -4.42 11.32
C GLU A 89 -25.05 -5.16 9.96
N THR A 90 -25.48 -4.49 8.90
CA THR A 90 -25.54 -5.08 7.54
C THR A 90 -24.22 -5.01 6.77
N VAL A 91 -23.28 -4.15 7.18
CA VAL A 91 -21.95 -4.10 6.54
C VAL A 91 -21.18 -5.35 6.94
N ALA A 92 -20.64 -6.06 5.94
CA ALA A 92 -19.99 -7.36 6.08
C ALA A 92 -18.46 -7.30 5.92
N ALA A 93 -17.92 -6.24 5.32
CA ALA A 93 -16.48 -5.99 5.24
C ALA A 93 -16.19 -4.50 4.98
N VAL A 94 -14.94 -4.09 5.19
CA VAL A 94 -14.45 -2.74 4.91
C VAL A 94 -13.20 -2.79 4.04
N GLY A 95 -13.16 -1.99 2.98
CA GLY A 95 -11.94 -1.62 2.25
C GLY A 95 -11.52 -0.19 2.59
N PHE A 96 -10.26 0.03 2.92
CA PHE A 96 -9.74 1.35 3.32
C PHE A 96 -8.32 1.55 2.80
N THR A 97 -8.06 2.74 2.26
CA THR A 97 -6.70 3.20 1.97
C THR A 97 -6.52 4.60 2.56
N GLY A 98 -5.56 4.77 3.47
CA GLY A 98 -5.36 6.05 4.15
C GLY A 98 -4.34 5.99 5.28
N SER A 99 -4.47 6.86 6.28
CA SER A 99 -3.50 6.94 7.37
C SER A 99 -3.58 5.74 8.33
N PHE A 100 -2.46 5.42 8.97
CA PHE A 100 -2.40 4.41 10.05
C PHE A 100 -3.46 4.63 11.12
N THR A 101 -3.54 5.83 11.69
CA THR A 101 -4.51 6.15 12.74
C THR A 101 -5.95 5.93 12.28
N GLY A 102 -6.27 6.33 11.05
CA GLY A 102 -7.62 6.15 10.49
C GLY A 102 -7.96 4.67 10.26
N GLY A 103 -7.08 3.95 9.56
CA GLY A 103 -7.30 2.54 9.24
C GLY A 103 -7.37 1.66 10.50
N LYS A 104 -6.45 1.88 11.44
CA LYS A 104 -6.43 1.15 12.72
C LYS A 104 -7.68 1.41 13.55
N GLN A 105 -8.17 2.65 13.56
CA GLN A 105 -9.39 2.99 14.29
C GLN A 105 -10.63 2.31 13.69
N LEU A 106 -10.74 2.24 12.36
CA LEU A 106 -11.83 1.51 11.68
C LEU A 106 -11.75 0.01 11.98
N PHE A 107 -10.54 -0.56 11.96
CA PHE A 107 -10.30 -1.95 12.34
C PHE A 107 -10.78 -2.22 13.78
N ASP A 108 -10.43 -1.35 14.73
CA ASP A 108 -10.82 -1.51 16.13
C ASP A 108 -12.33 -1.45 16.33
N TRP A 109 -13.02 -0.51 15.69
CA TRP A 109 -14.49 -0.46 15.74
C TRP A 109 -15.13 -1.71 15.13
N ALA A 110 -14.63 -2.17 13.99
CA ALA A 110 -15.13 -3.39 13.35
C ALA A 110 -14.96 -4.63 14.24
N MET A 111 -13.85 -4.75 14.96
CA MET A 111 -13.60 -5.86 15.88
C MET A 111 -14.44 -5.78 17.16
N GLN A 112 -14.91 -4.60 17.55
CA GLN A 112 -15.76 -4.39 18.72
C GLN A 112 -17.26 -4.61 18.45
N ARG A 113 -17.66 -4.85 17.20
CA ARG A 113 -19.04 -5.18 16.83
C ARG A 113 -19.49 -6.49 17.49
N LYS A 114 -20.81 -6.62 17.68
CA LYS A 114 -21.44 -7.90 18.08
C LYS A 114 -21.10 -9.03 17.11
N VAL A 115 -21.05 -8.73 15.82
CA VAL A 115 -20.54 -9.61 14.76
C VAL A 115 -19.36 -8.89 14.12
N PRO A 116 -18.11 -9.26 14.50
CA PRO A 116 -16.91 -8.68 13.91
C PRO A 116 -16.86 -8.89 12.40
N ILE A 117 -16.31 -7.90 11.67
CA ILE A 117 -16.17 -7.94 10.22
C ILE A 117 -14.73 -7.67 9.80
N PRO A 118 -14.23 -8.28 8.71
CA PRO A 118 -12.89 -7.98 8.22
C PRO A 118 -12.78 -6.52 7.76
N VAL A 119 -11.66 -5.90 8.09
CA VAL A 119 -11.24 -4.59 7.58
C VAL A 119 -9.93 -4.80 6.84
N PHE A 120 -9.92 -4.51 5.55
CA PHE A 120 -8.74 -4.53 4.69
C PHE A 120 -8.27 -3.08 4.53
N ALA A 121 -7.41 -2.66 5.47
CA ALA A 121 -6.87 -1.32 5.50
C ALA A 121 -5.43 -1.31 5.04
N GLU A 122 -5.13 -0.49 4.04
CA GLU A 122 -3.78 -0.08 3.65
C GLU A 122 -3.45 1.23 4.35
N MET A 123 -2.33 1.24 5.07
CA MET A 123 -2.04 2.25 6.07
C MET A 123 -0.70 2.92 5.80
N SER A 124 0.38 2.50 6.46
CA SER A 124 1.65 3.22 6.48
C SER A 124 2.82 2.31 6.13
N SER A 125 3.72 2.82 5.32
CA SER A 125 4.93 2.11 4.89
C SER A 125 6.01 3.14 4.57
N VAL A 126 7.24 2.87 4.97
CA VAL A 126 8.41 3.68 4.58
C VAL A 126 9.13 3.09 3.36
N ASN A 127 8.72 1.89 2.94
CA ASN A 127 9.20 1.23 1.71
C ASN A 127 10.74 1.18 1.64
N PRO A 128 11.38 0.50 2.60
CA PRO A 128 12.83 0.52 2.78
C PRO A 128 13.58 0.07 1.52
N VAL A 129 14.58 0.84 1.16
CA VAL A 129 15.53 0.53 0.09
C VAL A 129 16.90 0.24 0.69
N PHE A 130 17.37 -0.99 0.56
CA PHE A 130 18.71 -1.41 0.99
C PHE A 130 19.68 -1.27 -0.18
N LEU A 131 20.74 -0.49 0.01
CA LEU A 131 21.75 -0.18 -1.00
C LEU A 131 23.05 -0.86 -0.62
N LEU A 132 23.47 -1.88 -1.38
CA LEU A 132 24.71 -2.59 -1.13
C LEU A 132 25.90 -1.93 -1.85
N PRO A 133 27.12 -2.00 -1.27
CA PRO A 133 28.31 -1.29 -1.77
C PRO A 133 28.69 -1.66 -3.20
N GLY A 134 28.61 -2.93 -3.58
CA GLY A 134 28.96 -3.41 -4.91
C GLY A 134 28.06 -2.79 -5.98
N LYS A 135 26.76 -2.75 -5.76
CA LYS A 135 25.81 -2.12 -6.67
C LYS A 135 26.00 -0.61 -6.75
N LEU A 136 26.22 0.07 -5.62
CA LEU A 136 26.52 1.50 -5.60
C LEU A 136 27.82 1.83 -6.34
N ALA A 137 28.85 1.01 -6.22
CA ALA A 137 30.12 1.19 -6.92
C ALA A 137 30.01 0.89 -8.43
N ALA A 138 29.21 -0.11 -8.79
CA ALA A 138 29.02 -0.52 -10.19
C ALA A 138 28.12 0.44 -10.99
N ASP A 139 27.16 1.09 -10.33
CA ASP A 139 26.09 1.87 -10.98
C ASP A 139 25.57 3.01 -10.09
N THR A 140 26.45 3.87 -9.59
CA THR A 140 26.05 4.99 -8.70
C THR A 140 25.02 5.90 -9.37
N ALA A 141 25.27 6.28 -10.63
CA ALA A 141 24.42 7.21 -11.37
C ALA A 141 23.00 6.63 -11.60
N GLY A 142 22.89 5.37 -12.00
CA GLY A 142 21.59 4.72 -12.19
C GLY A 142 20.82 4.57 -10.88
N CYS A 143 21.50 4.31 -9.76
CA CYS A 143 20.86 4.30 -8.44
C CYS A 143 20.34 5.68 -8.04
N ILE A 144 21.15 6.73 -8.25
CA ILE A 144 20.77 8.13 -7.98
C ILE A 144 19.55 8.52 -8.82
N ASP A 145 19.56 8.28 -10.13
CA ASP A 145 18.49 8.70 -11.03
C ASP A 145 17.16 8.03 -10.67
N LYS A 146 17.20 6.70 -10.43
CA LYS A 146 16.01 5.93 -10.02
C LYS A 146 15.44 6.46 -8.70
N LEU A 147 16.27 6.61 -7.68
CA LEU A 147 15.80 6.98 -6.34
C LEU A 147 15.37 8.45 -6.28
N ALA A 148 16.14 9.38 -6.86
CA ALA A 148 15.74 10.78 -6.93
C ALA A 148 14.38 10.95 -7.61
N GLY A 149 14.17 10.29 -8.76
CA GLY A 149 12.90 10.32 -9.48
C GLY A 149 11.76 9.71 -8.67
N SER A 150 11.99 8.57 -8.01
CA SER A 150 10.98 7.90 -7.19
C SER A 150 10.58 8.68 -5.94
N ILE A 151 11.51 9.41 -5.32
CA ILE A 151 11.25 10.19 -4.09
C ILE A 151 10.32 11.36 -4.39
N VAL A 152 10.49 12.02 -5.55
CA VAL A 152 9.75 13.25 -5.87
C VAL A 152 8.54 13.02 -6.77
N LEU A 153 8.34 11.80 -7.29
CA LEU A 153 7.19 11.48 -8.13
C LEU A 153 5.88 11.82 -7.40
N GLY A 154 5.06 12.69 -8.00
CA GLY A 154 3.79 13.15 -7.40
C GLY A 154 3.98 13.89 -6.08
N GLU A 155 5.07 14.64 -5.92
CA GLU A 155 5.49 15.28 -4.66
C GLU A 155 5.66 14.26 -3.53
N GLY A 156 6.11 13.05 -3.87
CA GLY A 156 6.30 11.96 -2.92
C GLY A 156 5.01 11.40 -2.29
N GLN A 157 3.83 11.78 -2.81
CA GLN A 157 2.53 11.40 -2.26
C GLN A 157 2.09 10.00 -2.73
N PHE A 158 3.03 9.06 -2.79
CA PHE A 158 2.79 7.65 -3.10
C PHE A 158 2.88 6.84 -1.80
N CYS A 159 1.94 5.92 -1.57
CA CYS A 159 2.03 4.96 -0.45
C CYS A 159 3.28 4.07 -0.55
N THR A 160 3.83 3.95 -1.76
CA THR A 160 5.05 3.21 -2.09
C THR A 160 6.26 4.13 -2.32
N ASN A 161 6.25 5.36 -1.79
CA ASN A 161 7.41 6.24 -1.84
C ASN A 161 8.57 5.65 -0.99
N PRO A 162 9.83 5.63 -1.49
CA PRO A 162 10.99 5.15 -0.73
C PRO A 162 11.41 6.17 0.35
N GLY A 163 10.68 6.17 1.46
CA GLY A 163 10.90 7.06 2.61
C GLY A 163 12.09 6.68 3.49
N LEU A 164 12.60 5.44 3.37
CA LEU A 164 13.76 4.95 4.11
C LEU A 164 14.79 4.31 3.15
N MET A 165 16.03 4.74 3.24
CA MET A 165 17.18 4.13 2.59
C MET A 165 18.17 3.64 3.65
N VAL A 166 18.80 2.50 3.42
CA VAL A 166 19.77 1.90 4.36
C VAL A 166 21.00 1.45 3.57
N ALA A 167 22.18 1.88 4.01
CA ALA A 167 23.44 1.59 3.33
C ALA A 167 24.59 1.45 4.34
N ILE A 168 25.68 0.78 3.94
CA ILE A 168 26.92 0.75 4.74
C ILE A 168 27.61 2.11 4.67
N ASP A 169 28.18 2.56 5.77
CA ASP A 169 29.02 3.74 5.88
C ASP A 169 30.36 3.53 5.17
N ASP A 170 30.38 3.81 3.87
CA ASP A 170 31.56 3.76 3.04
C ASP A 170 31.59 4.89 1.99
N LYS A 171 32.67 4.91 1.20
CA LYS A 171 32.87 5.90 0.15
C LYS A 171 31.80 5.87 -0.94
N ALA A 172 31.30 4.69 -1.31
CA ALA A 172 30.29 4.56 -2.36
C ALA A 172 28.95 5.15 -1.90
N THR A 173 28.61 4.95 -0.63
CA THR A 173 27.46 5.59 0.02
C THR A 173 27.63 7.12 0.09
N ASP A 174 28.80 7.63 0.42
CA ASP A 174 29.04 9.09 0.44
C ASP A 174 28.90 9.72 -0.95
N GLU A 175 29.44 9.07 -1.99
CA GLU A 175 29.27 9.49 -3.40
C GLU A 175 27.80 9.46 -3.82
N PHE A 176 27.07 8.39 -3.45
CA PHE A 176 25.63 8.29 -3.68
C PHE A 176 24.85 9.42 -2.99
N ILE A 177 25.12 9.69 -1.72
CA ILE A 177 24.46 10.75 -0.95
C ILE A 177 24.69 12.11 -1.61
N SER A 178 25.92 12.40 -2.03
CA SER A 178 26.26 13.65 -2.70
C SER A 178 25.49 13.83 -4.02
N GLY A 179 25.47 12.78 -4.85
CA GLY A 179 24.75 12.79 -6.11
C GLY A 179 23.23 12.91 -5.93
N LEU A 180 22.64 12.13 -5.03
CA LEU A 180 21.21 12.21 -4.68
C LEU A 180 20.86 13.62 -4.16
N SER A 181 21.68 14.18 -3.28
CA SER A 181 21.48 15.53 -2.74
C SER A 181 21.46 16.58 -3.84
N SER A 182 22.37 16.47 -4.81
CA SER A 182 22.43 17.37 -5.97
C SER A 182 21.15 17.31 -6.82
N ARG A 183 20.60 16.10 -7.02
CA ARG A 183 19.32 15.92 -7.71
C ARG A 183 18.17 16.55 -6.92
N ILE A 184 18.13 16.36 -5.61
CA ILE A 184 17.05 16.90 -4.76
C ILE A 184 17.09 18.42 -4.69
N ILE A 185 18.28 19.02 -4.58
CA ILE A 185 18.44 20.49 -4.64
C ILE A 185 17.90 21.06 -5.96
N SER A 186 18.02 20.32 -7.07
CA SER A 186 17.51 20.76 -8.37
C SER A 186 15.99 20.64 -8.55
N THR A 187 15.28 20.08 -7.57
CA THR A 187 13.82 19.92 -7.64
C THR A 187 13.11 21.22 -7.31
N VAL A 188 11.96 21.44 -7.96
CA VAL A 188 11.06 22.56 -7.69
C VAL A 188 9.91 22.02 -6.83
N PRO A 189 9.62 22.61 -5.65
CA PRO A 189 8.46 22.23 -4.84
C PRO A 189 7.16 22.30 -5.64
N GLY A 190 6.31 21.28 -5.51
CA GLY A 190 4.99 21.25 -6.12
C GLY A 190 3.87 21.18 -5.09
N ASP A 191 2.64 21.43 -5.55
CA ASP A 191 1.46 21.49 -4.70
C ASP A 191 1.16 20.11 -4.08
N MET A 192 1.02 20.08 -2.74
CA MET A 192 0.49 18.91 -2.07
C MET A 192 -1.03 18.84 -2.20
N LEU A 193 -1.60 17.64 -2.09
CA LEU A 193 -3.00 17.31 -2.38
C LEU A 193 -4.02 18.22 -1.69
N ASN A 194 -3.75 18.62 -0.45
CA ASN A 194 -4.56 19.58 0.29
C ASN A 194 -3.77 20.19 1.47
N PRO A 195 -4.28 21.30 2.07
CA PRO A 195 -3.59 21.95 3.19
C PRO A 195 -3.39 21.08 4.43
N GLY A 196 -4.26 20.09 4.67
CA GLY A 196 -4.12 19.16 5.80
C GLY A 196 -2.94 18.21 5.63
N ILE A 197 -2.79 17.64 4.43
CA ILE A 197 -1.63 16.80 4.08
C ILE A 197 -0.34 17.63 4.13
N PHE A 198 -0.35 18.85 3.59
CA PHE A 198 0.79 19.75 3.66
C PHE A 198 1.22 20.06 5.11
N ARG A 199 0.29 20.40 6.00
CA ARG A 199 0.62 20.66 7.42
C ARG A 199 1.23 19.44 8.09
N ASN A 200 0.65 18.25 7.88
CA ASN A 200 1.18 17.01 8.43
C ASN A 200 2.57 16.68 7.89
N TYR A 201 2.82 16.95 6.60
CA TYR A 201 4.16 16.83 6.01
C TYR A 201 5.18 17.72 6.71
N VAL A 202 4.88 19.02 6.83
CA VAL A 202 5.75 20.01 7.48
C VAL A 202 6.04 19.63 8.93
N GLU A 203 5.00 19.23 9.67
CA GLU A 203 5.12 18.81 11.08
C GLU A 203 6.00 17.56 11.21
N LYS A 204 5.67 16.48 10.50
CA LYS A 204 6.40 15.21 10.61
C LYS A 204 7.86 15.33 10.14
N ARG A 205 8.09 16.03 9.03
CA ARG A 205 9.43 16.38 8.55
C ARG A 205 10.21 17.16 9.61
N GLY A 206 9.60 18.20 10.19
CA GLY A 206 10.21 19.01 11.24
C GLY A 206 10.58 18.19 12.47
N ASN A 207 9.67 17.32 12.92
CA ASN A 207 9.89 16.44 14.06
C ASN A 207 11.04 15.45 13.83
N ALA A 208 11.13 14.87 12.62
CA ALA A 208 12.22 13.97 12.24
C ALA A 208 13.57 14.70 12.20
N LEU A 209 13.63 15.88 11.59
CA LEU A 209 14.85 16.70 11.50
C LEU A 209 15.32 17.26 12.86
N ALA A 210 14.40 17.41 13.82
CA ALA A 210 14.72 17.86 15.18
C ALA A 210 15.32 16.75 16.07
N GLN A 211 15.30 15.49 15.63
CA GLN A 211 15.87 14.40 16.42
C GLN A 211 17.40 14.51 16.51
N GLN A 212 17.95 14.26 17.70
CA GLN A 212 19.39 14.24 17.90
C GLN A 212 20.05 13.17 17.03
N GLY A 213 21.11 13.55 16.31
CA GLY A 213 21.82 12.63 15.41
C GLY A 213 21.21 12.49 14.01
N VAL A 214 20.16 13.27 13.69
CA VAL A 214 19.66 13.43 12.32
C VAL A 214 20.25 14.70 11.71
N GLN A 215 20.76 14.59 10.49
CA GLN A 215 21.33 15.71 9.73
C GLN A 215 20.56 15.90 8.44
N MET A 216 20.10 17.12 8.17
CA MET A 216 19.53 17.47 6.87
C MET A 216 20.67 17.57 5.85
N GLN A 217 20.61 16.74 4.81
CA GLN A 217 21.64 16.68 3.78
C GLN A 217 21.25 17.50 2.55
N ALA A 218 19.98 17.50 2.18
CA ALA A 218 19.47 18.23 1.03
C ALA A 218 18.04 18.70 1.26
N VAL A 219 17.71 19.84 0.65
CA VAL A 219 16.36 20.37 0.50
C VAL A 219 16.23 20.96 -0.91
N SER A 220 15.02 20.96 -1.48
CA SER A 220 14.75 21.67 -2.74
C SER A 220 15.36 23.09 -2.73
N GLY A 221 16.02 23.47 -3.82
CA GLY A 221 16.81 24.70 -3.91
C GLY A 221 16.01 25.96 -4.25
N SER A 222 14.74 25.83 -4.63
CA SER A 222 13.84 26.96 -4.89
C SER A 222 12.87 27.20 -3.75
N ASP A 223 12.50 28.45 -3.52
CA ASP A 223 11.53 28.84 -2.50
C ASP A 223 10.16 28.19 -2.77
N PRO A 224 9.55 27.53 -1.77
CA PRO A 224 8.24 26.92 -1.93
C PRO A 224 7.13 27.98 -1.95
N GLY A 225 6.13 27.77 -2.79
CA GLY A 225 4.85 28.46 -2.73
C GLY A 225 3.95 27.95 -1.58
N ILE A 226 2.70 28.42 -1.57
CA ILE A 226 1.71 28.03 -0.57
C ILE A 226 1.35 26.55 -0.75
N ASN A 227 1.44 25.77 0.35
CA ASN A 227 1.16 24.33 0.37
C ASN A 227 2.06 23.47 -0.53
N GLN A 228 3.25 23.97 -0.90
CA GLN A 228 4.17 23.20 -1.73
C GLN A 228 5.14 22.36 -0.90
N GLY A 229 5.26 21.08 -1.25
CA GLY A 229 6.12 20.12 -0.55
C GLY A 229 7.59 20.36 -0.91
N VAL A 230 8.43 20.63 0.10
CA VAL A 230 9.88 20.77 -0.11
C VAL A 230 10.55 19.41 -0.07
N ALA A 231 11.11 18.92 -1.18
CA ALA A 231 11.81 17.65 -1.18
C ALA A 231 12.99 17.69 -0.19
N THR A 232 13.20 16.64 0.61
CA THR A 232 14.21 16.65 1.68
C THR A 232 14.87 15.29 1.85
N ILE A 233 16.19 15.29 1.94
CA ILE A 233 17.00 14.14 2.33
C ILE A 233 17.62 14.41 3.68
N ALA A 234 17.44 13.46 4.60
CA ALA A 234 18.11 13.45 5.89
C ALA A 234 18.99 12.21 6.02
N VAL A 235 20.02 12.30 6.86
CA VAL A 235 20.95 11.20 7.15
C VAL A 235 21.04 11.00 8.66
N THR A 236 21.14 9.74 9.09
CA THR A 236 21.44 9.37 10.47
C THR A 236 22.25 8.09 10.55
N GLY A 237 22.81 7.79 11.72
CA GLY A 237 23.49 6.51 11.99
C GLY A 237 22.50 5.43 12.44
N SER A 238 22.85 4.17 12.20
CA SER A 238 22.07 3.00 12.60
C SER A 238 21.69 2.98 14.09
N ASP A 239 22.61 3.29 15.00
CA ASP A 239 22.33 3.28 16.44
C ASP A 239 21.28 4.35 16.83
N THR A 240 21.30 5.52 16.20
CA THR A 240 20.28 6.56 16.39
C THR A 240 18.92 6.10 15.87
N PHE A 241 18.87 5.52 14.69
CA PHE A 241 17.65 5.00 14.09
C PHE A 241 17.02 3.88 14.93
N LEU A 242 17.83 2.92 15.38
CA LEU A 242 17.39 1.78 16.18
C LEU A 242 16.86 2.19 17.56
N ALA A 243 17.42 3.25 18.15
CA ALA A 243 16.98 3.77 19.45
C ALA A 243 15.76 4.71 19.37
N ASN A 244 15.31 5.09 18.16
CA ASN A 244 14.32 6.15 17.98
C ASN A 244 13.12 5.71 17.13
N PRO A 245 12.00 5.28 17.77
CA PRO A 245 10.78 4.87 17.07
C PRO A 245 10.17 5.95 16.16
N LEU A 246 10.42 7.24 16.40
CA LEU A 246 9.91 8.31 15.55
C LEU A 246 10.50 8.23 14.14
N LEU A 247 11.76 7.81 14.01
CA LEU A 247 12.44 7.71 12.71
C LEU A 247 11.98 6.53 11.86
N HIS A 248 11.24 5.58 12.45
CA HIS A 248 10.60 4.47 11.73
C HIS A 248 9.27 4.90 11.09
N SER A 249 8.72 6.03 11.52
CA SER A 249 7.40 6.49 11.08
C SER A 249 7.46 7.20 9.73
N GLU A 250 6.44 6.97 8.90
CA GLU A 250 6.28 7.61 7.61
C GLU A 250 6.08 9.13 7.71
N VAL A 251 6.81 9.85 6.84
CA VAL A 251 6.59 11.26 6.50
C VAL A 251 5.98 11.32 5.09
N PHE A 252 4.65 11.43 5.00
CA PHE A 252 3.93 11.39 3.72
C PHE A 252 4.18 12.67 2.89
N GLY A 253 5.01 12.56 1.86
CA GLY A 253 5.47 13.67 1.02
C GLY A 253 6.89 13.39 0.49
N PRO A 254 7.58 14.37 -0.09
CA PRO A 254 8.87 14.15 -0.74
C PRO A 254 10.02 14.12 0.29
N TYR A 255 10.00 13.16 1.21
CA TYR A 255 11.02 13.02 2.26
C TYR A 255 11.60 11.62 2.30
N SER A 256 12.93 11.53 2.40
CA SER A 256 13.61 10.26 2.66
C SER A 256 14.70 10.41 3.73
N LEU A 257 14.77 9.42 4.62
CA LEU A 257 15.83 9.26 5.60
C LEU A 257 16.81 8.19 5.10
N LEU A 258 18.12 8.48 5.13
CA LEU A 258 19.17 7.50 4.89
C LEU A 258 19.85 7.11 6.20
N VAL A 259 19.93 5.81 6.47
CA VAL A 259 20.58 5.23 7.64
C VAL A 259 21.92 4.65 7.24
N LYS A 260 23.01 5.20 7.78
CA LYS A 260 24.38 4.69 7.60
C LYS A 260 24.66 3.60 8.65
N CYS A 261 24.95 2.39 8.17
CA CYS A 261 25.27 1.21 8.98
C CYS A 261 26.76 0.96 8.99
N ARG A 262 27.33 0.51 10.10
CA ARG A 262 28.79 0.29 10.21
C ARG A 262 29.30 -0.83 9.29
N ASP A 263 28.51 -1.89 9.16
CA ASP A 263 28.87 -3.12 8.47
C ASP A 263 27.61 -3.92 8.09
N ALA A 264 27.81 -5.11 7.52
CA ALA A 264 26.74 -6.01 7.12
C ALA A 264 25.87 -6.50 8.29
N ALA A 265 26.46 -6.71 9.47
CA ALA A 265 25.71 -7.16 10.65
C ALA A 265 24.79 -6.04 11.15
N ASP A 266 25.29 -4.81 11.18
CA ASP A 266 24.53 -3.63 11.55
C ASP A 266 23.38 -3.33 10.57
N LEU A 267 23.63 -3.53 9.27
CA LEU A 267 22.62 -3.45 8.22
C LEU A 267 21.50 -4.49 8.42
N LEU A 268 21.85 -5.72 8.79
CA LEU A 268 20.86 -6.76 9.13
C LEU A 268 20.05 -6.37 10.38
N ARG A 269 20.68 -5.82 11.43
CA ARG A 269 19.93 -5.34 12.62
C ARG A 269 18.89 -4.28 12.26
N VAL A 270 19.23 -3.36 11.35
CA VAL A 270 18.27 -2.37 10.86
C VAL A 270 17.12 -3.08 10.15
N ALA A 271 17.39 -4.03 9.25
CA ALA A 271 16.35 -4.80 8.57
C ALA A 271 15.42 -5.57 9.53
N GLU A 272 16.00 -6.21 10.55
CA GLU A 272 15.26 -6.96 11.58
C GLU A 272 14.35 -6.05 12.42
N SER A 273 14.78 -4.82 12.68
CA SER A 273 14.04 -3.83 13.48
C SER A 273 12.81 -3.25 12.79
N LEU A 274 12.73 -3.36 11.45
CA LEU A 274 11.61 -2.79 10.69
C LEU A 274 10.31 -3.49 11.03
N GLU A 275 9.23 -2.73 11.05
CA GLU A 275 7.87 -3.28 11.05
C GLU A 275 7.43 -3.64 9.63
N GLY A 276 6.21 -4.16 9.47
CA GLY A 276 5.66 -4.53 8.17
C GLY A 276 5.51 -3.35 7.19
N GLN A 277 5.86 -3.60 5.94
CA GLN A 277 5.96 -2.65 4.83
C GLN A 277 5.07 -3.10 3.67
N LEU A 278 4.69 -2.16 2.79
CA LEU A 278 4.10 -2.53 1.50
C LEU A 278 5.14 -3.15 0.59
N THR A 279 6.34 -2.55 0.57
CA THR A 279 7.44 -2.97 -0.29
C THR A 279 8.75 -2.98 0.46
N SER A 280 9.71 -3.76 -0.03
CA SER A 280 11.13 -3.56 0.29
C SER A 280 11.94 -3.76 -0.98
N SER A 281 12.89 -2.86 -1.23
CA SER A 281 13.81 -2.95 -2.35
C SER A 281 15.22 -3.29 -1.87
N ILE A 282 15.93 -4.08 -2.67
CA ILE A 282 17.37 -4.25 -2.53
C ILE A 282 18.07 -3.87 -3.85
N PHE A 283 19.13 -3.10 -3.72
CA PHE A 283 20.03 -2.72 -4.79
C PHE A 283 21.35 -3.43 -4.53
N ALA A 284 21.59 -4.49 -5.29
CA ALA A 284 22.71 -5.40 -5.11
C ALA A 284 23.16 -5.99 -6.46
N THR A 285 24.43 -6.34 -6.59
CA THR A 285 24.88 -7.26 -7.63
C THR A 285 24.55 -8.70 -7.23
N GLU A 286 24.51 -9.61 -8.20
CA GLU A 286 24.25 -11.03 -7.94
C GLU A 286 25.38 -11.67 -7.12
N GLU A 287 26.62 -11.20 -7.32
CA GLU A 287 27.82 -11.73 -6.67
C GLU A 287 27.98 -11.25 -5.23
N GLU A 288 27.49 -10.06 -4.88
CA GLU A 288 27.68 -9.51 -3.54
C GLU A 288 26.62 -9.98 -2.54
N LEU A 289 25.38 -10.24 -3.00
CA LEU A 289 24.27 -10.59 -2.11
C LEU A 289 24.58 -11.77 -1.18
N PRO A 290 25.26 -12.86 -1.61
CA PRO A 290 25.61 -13.96 -0.71
C PRO A 290 26.47 -13.56 0.50
N ALA A 291 27.20 -12.45 0.44
CA ALA A 291 27.97 -11.92 1.57
C ALA A 291 27.09 -11.27 2.66
N TYR A 292 25.82 -10.99 2.36
CA TYR A 292 24.83 -10.39 3.24
C TYR A 292 23.78 -11.43 3.66
N ALA A 293 24.26 -12.53 4.23
CA ALA A 293 23.44 -13.67 4.61
C ALA A 293 22.23 -13.26 5.47
N GLY A 294 21.05 -13.74 5.11
CA GLY A 294 19.79 -13.48 5.82
C GLY A 294 19.14 -12.12 5.53
N LEU A 295 19.80 -11.20 4.81
CA LEU A 295 19.22 -9.90 4.49
C LEU A 295 17.98 -10.03 3.61
N ALA A 296 18.11 -10.66 2.44
CA ALA A 296 17.00 -10.81 1.50
C ALA A 296 15.81 -11.54 2.12
N ASP A 297 16.06 -12.59 2.91
CA ASP A 297 15.01 -13.34 3.61
C ASP A 297 14.31 -12.43 4.64
N THR A 298 15.08 -11.71 5.45
CA THR A 298 14.53 -10.75 6.42
C THR A 298 13.63 -9.73 5.75
N LEU A 299 14.07 -9.14 4.63
CA LEU A 299 13.28 -8.15 3.89
C LEU A 299 12.00 -8.74 3.29
N GLN A 300 12.05 -9.97 2.78
CA GLN A 300 10.87 -10.69 2.30
C GLN A 300 9.84 -10.92 3.43
N TYR A 301 10.29 -11.20 4.66
CA TYR A 301 9.39 -11.31 5.82
C TYR A 301 8.76 -9.97 6.25
N LYS A 302 9.35 -8.84 5.86
CA LYS A 302 8.86 -7.50 6.23
C LYS A 302 7.93 -6.88 5.20
N CYS A 303 7.78 -7.40 3.98
CA CYS A 303 7.02 -6.72 2.93
C CYS A 303 6.02 -7.63 2.19
N GLY A 304 5.02 -7.04 1.53
CA GLY A 304 4.18 -7.77 0.58
C GLY A 304 4.83 -7.89 -0.80
N ARG A 305 5.67 -6.94 -1.20
CA ARG A 305 6.36 -6.96 -2.49
C ARG A 305 7.85 -6.63 -2.36
N PHE A 306 8.67 -7.65 -2.59
CA PHE A 306 10.12 -7.54 -2.64
C PHE A 306 10.61 -7.17 -4.05
N ILE A 307 11.55 -6.23 -4.15
CA ILE A 307 11.97 -5.63 -5.41
C ILE A 307 13.50 -5.69 -5.56
N TRP A 308 13.96 -6.25 -6.68
CA TRP A 308 15.38 -6.34 -7.03
C TRP A 308 15.80 -5.20 -7.97
N ASN A 309 16.81 -4.41 -7.58
CA ASN A 309 17.43 -3.34 -8.39
C ASN A 309 16.44 -2.32 -8.97
N GLY A 310 15.32 -2.09 -8.26
CA GLY A 310 14.20 -1.26 -8.68
C GLY A 310 13.58 -0.48 -7.53
N VAL A 311 12.84 0.56 -7.89
CA VAL A 311 12.15 1.45 -6.94
C VAL A 311 10.71 1.02 -6.69
N PRO A 312 10.13 1.33 -5.51
CA PRO A 312 8.84 0.79 -5.10
C PRO A 312 7.60 1.46 -5.69
N THR A 313 7.74 2.67 -6.26
CA THR A 313 6.62 3.54 -6.65
C THR A 313 5.62 2.91 -7.62
N GLY A 314 6.11 2.23 -8.67
CA GLY A 314 5.26 1.57 -9.66
C GLY A 314 4.50 0.38 -9.08
N VAL A 315 3.18 0.35 -9.29
CA VAL A 315 2.29 -0.76 -8.90
C VAL A 315 1.52 -1.24 -10.13
N GLU A 316 1.98 -2.35 -10.70
CA GLU A 316 1.32 -3.01 -11.82
C GLU A 316 0.00 -3.67 -11.42
N VAL A 317 -1.05 -3.48 -12.22
CA VAL A 317 -2.34 -4.17 -12.04
C VAL A 317 -2.30 -5.51 -12.77
N CYS A 318 -1.76 -6.53 -12.12
CA CYS A 318 -1.56 -7.87 -12.71
C CYS A 318 -1.98 -9.00 -11.77
N LEU A 319 -1.96 -10.25 -12.26
CA LEU A 319 -2.35 -11.44 -11.48
C LEU A 319 -1.41 -11.71 -10.30
N SER A 320 -0.12 -11.40 -10.44
CA SER A 320 0.91 -11.68 -9.44
C SER A 320 1.12 -10.54 -8.45
N MET A 321 0.33 -9.47 -8.51
CA MET A 321 0.54 -8.31 -7.65
C MET A 321 0.16 -8.62 -6.21
N GLN A 322 1.05 -8.24 -5.29
CA GLN A 322 0.81 -8.18 -3.87
C GLN A 322 1.00 -6.72 -3.40
N HIS A 323 -0.09 -5.94 -3.46
CA HIS A 323 -0.14 -4.60 -2.87
C HIS A 323 -0.78 -4.73 -1.48
N GLY A 324 0.10 -4.84 -0.49
CA GLY A 324 -0.23 -5.08 0.90
C GLY A 324 1.03 -5.50 1.65
N GLY A 325 0.89 -6.10 2.83
CA GLY A 325 2.04 -6.60 3.59
C GLY A 325 1.76 -6.76 5.08
N PRO A 326 2.76 -7.20 5.86
CA PRO A 326 2.61 -7.37 7.31
C PRO A 326 2.18 -6.06 8.00
N PHE A 327 1.52 -6.17 9.15
CA PHE A 327 1.19 -5.01 9.97
C PHE A 327 2.48 -4.23 10.34
N PRO A 328 2.49 -2.88 10.31
CA PRO A 328 1.36 -1.96 10.15
C PRO A 328 1.04 -1.53 8.71
N SER A 329 1.67 -2.08 7.67
CA SER A 329 1.37 -1.65 6.30
C SER A 329 -0.06 -2.00 5.89
N THR A 330 -0.54 -3.17 6.30
CA THR A 330 -1.94 -3.54 6.22
C THR A 330 -2.48 -4.24 7.46
N THR A 331 -3.79 -4.30 7.60
CA THR A 331 -4.48 -5.06 8.66
C THR A 331 -4.58 -6.57 8.40
N ASP A 332 -4.42 -7.02 7.16
CA ASP A 332 -4.42 -8.45 6.82
C ASP A 332 -3.46 -8.74 5.66
N SER A 333 -2.27 -9.24 6.01
CA SER A 333 -1.16 -9.47 5.08
C SER A 333 -1.37 -10.63 4.10
N ARG A 334 -2.45 -11.42 4.28
CA ARG A 334 -2.74 -12.58 3.42
C ARG A 334 -3.36 -12.17 2.09
N PHE A 335 -3.83 -10.94 1.97
CA PHE A 335 -4.55 -10.43 0.80
C PHE A 335 -3.81 -9.26 0.15
N THR A 336 -4.22 -8.95 -1.08
CA THR A 336 -3.79 -7.80 -1.86
C THR A 336 -4.96 -6.87 -2.11
N SER A 337 -4.73 -5.57 -2.17
CA SER A 337 -5.73 -4.58 -2.62
C SER A 337 -5.75 -4.38 -4.13
N VAL A 338 -4.67 -4.77 -4.82
CA VAL A 338 -4.45 -4.57 -6.26
C VAL A 338 -4.20 -5.90 -6.95
N GLY A 339 -4.73 -6.02 -8.17
CA GLY A 339 -4.63 -7.25 -8.96
C GLY A 339 -5.84 -8.17 -8.76
N ALA A 340 -5.91 -9.22 -9.56
CA ALA A 340 -7.10 -10.07 -9.62
C ALA A 340 -7.40 -10.78 -8.28
N ASP A 341 -6.38 -11.12 -7.51
CA ASP A 341 -6.56 -11.78 -6.21
C ASP A 341 -7.17 -10.86 -5.13
N GLY A 342 -7.30 -9.55 -5.40
CA GLY A 342 -7.99 -8.62 -4.52
C GLY A 342 -9.48 -8.97 -4.31
N ILE A 343 -10.09 -9.71 -5.23
CA ILE A 343 -11.45 -10.26 -5.10
C ILE A 343 -11.59 -11.18 -3.87
N ARG A 344 -10.51 -11.88 -3.47
CA ARG A 344 -10.54 -12.88 -2.39
C ARG A 344 -10.86 -12.27 -1.03
N ARG A 345 -10.66 -10.97 -0.87
CA ARG A 345 -11.00 -10.20 0.34
C ARG A 345 -12.50 -10.21 0.63
N PHE A 346 -13.32 -10.27 -0.42
CA PHE A 346 -14.76 -10.02 -0.31
C PHE A 346 -15.61 -11.27 -0.49
N VAL A 347 -15.00 -12.45 -0.37
CA VAL A 347 -15.68 -13.75 -0.45
C VAL A 347 -15.36 -14.66 0.73
N ARG A 348 -16.19 -15.67 0.96
CA ARG A 348 -15.91 -16.79 1.87
C ARG A 348 -16.24 -18.14 1.22
N PRO A 349 -15.58 -19.22 1.64
CA PRO A 349 -15.93 -20.55 1.15
C PRO A 349 -17.27 -21.04 1.73
N LEU A 350 -18.03 -21.77 0.90
CA LEU A 350 -19.19 -22.56 1.27
C LEU A 350 -19.01 -24.00 0.76
N ALA A 351 -19.12 -24.97 1.67
CA ALA A 351 -19.11 -26.39 1.35
C ALA A 351 -20.53 -26.93 1.29
N PHE A 352 -20.76 -27.82 0.32
CA PHE A 352 -22.00 -28.58 0.17
C PHE A 352 -21.61 -30.05 0.35
N GLN A 353 -22.33 -30.75 1.21
CA GLN A 353 -22.07 -32.15 1.52
C GLN A 353 -23.35 -32.95 1.29
N ASP A 354 -23.23 -34.08 0.60
CA ASP A 354 -24.33 -35.00 0.29
C ASP A 354 -25.54 -34.34 -0.39
N MET A 355 -25.32 -33.19 -1.03
CA MET A 355 -26.35 -32.44 -1.74
C MET A 355 -26.57 -33.05 -3.13
N PRO A 356 -27.81 -33.40 -3.51
CA PRO A 356 -28.09 -33.91 -4.85
C PRO A 356 -27.65 -32.93 -5.93
N ASP A 357 -27.08 -33.44 -7.03
CA ASP A 357 -26.53 -32.63 -8.14
C ASP A 357 -27.53 -31.59 -8.67
N GLN A 358 -28.79 -32.00 -8.86
CA GLN A 358 -29.86 -31.10 -9.33
C GLN A 358 -30.13 -29.90 -8.42
N LEU A 359 -29.75 -29.96 -7.13
CA LEU A 359 -29.90 -28.89 -6.16
C LEU A 359 -28.62 -28.08 -5.94
N LEU A 360 -27.46 -28.55 -6.43
CA LEU A 360 -26.21 -27.81 -6.35
C LEU A 360 -26.28 -26.51 -7.19
N PRO A 361 -25.48 -25.49 -6.82
CA PRO A 361 -25.25 -24.34 -7.70
C PRO A 361 -24.55 -24.81 -8.99
N GLU A 362 -24.80 -24.11 -10.10
CA GLU A 362 -24.31 -24.49 -11.44
C GLU A 362 -22.79 -24.69 -11.48
N GLU A 363 -22.03 -23.89 -10.72
CA GLU A 363 -20.57 -23.96 -10.61
C GLU A 363 -20.07 -25.31 -10.05
N LEU A 364 -20.90 -26.01 -9.30
CA LEU A 364 -20.55 -27.26 -8.62
C LEU A 364 -21.22 -28.49 -9.22
N LYS A 365 -22.13 -28.33 -10.18
CA LYS A 365 -22.79 -29.46 -10.83
C LYS A 365 -21.80 -30.32 -11.60
N ASP A 366 -22.04 -31.63 -11.58
CA ASP A 366 -21.18 -32.64 -12.15
C ASP A 366 -20.87 -32.37 -13.64
N GLY A 367 -21.89 -31.97 -14.40
CA GLY A 367 -21.79 -31.68 -15.84
C GLY A 367 -20.95 -30.45 -16.23
N ASN A 368 -20.58 -29.57 -15.30
CA ASN A 368 -19.81 -28.33 -15.55
C ASN A 368 -20.30 -27.50 -16.75
N VAL A 369 -21.60 -27.21 -16.82
CA VAL A 369 -22.19 -26.46 -17.94
C VAL A 369 -21.58 -25.06 -18.13
N MET A 370 -20.98 -24.50 -17.09
CA MET A 370 -20.29 -23.21 -17.12
C MET A 370 -18.86 -23.28 -17.68
N GLN A 371 -18.31 -24.48 -17.90
CA GLN A 371 -16.95 -24.72 -18.39
C GLN A 371 -15.88 -24.00 -17.56
N ILE A 372 -16.06 -23.96 -16.23
CA ILE A 372 -15.11 -23.33 -15.33
C ILE A 372 -14.05 -24.34 -14.85
N TRP A 373 -12.89 -23.84 -14.48
CA TRP A 373 -11.84 -24.64 -13.84
C TRP A 373 -12.23 -25.02 -12.41
N ARG A 374 -12.10 -26.31 -12.09
CA ARG A 374 -12.42 -26.90 -10.78
C ARG A 374 -11.27 -27.80 -10.33
N THR A 375 -11.09 -27.94 -9.02
CA THR A 375 -10.14 -28.91 -8.46
C THR A 375 -10.89 -30.14 -7.96
N VAL A 376 -10.62 -31.30 -8.56
CA VAL A 376 -11.27 -32.58 -8.28
C VAL A 376 -10.18 -33.58 -7.90
N ASN A 377 -10.21 -34.14 -6.69
CA ASN A 377 -9.18 -35.05 -6.19
C ASN A 377 -7.74 -34.53 -6.41
N ASN A 378 -7.52 -33.25 -6.11
CA ASN A 378 -6.26 -32.52 -6.31
C ASN A 378 -5.81 -32.36 -7.77
N GLN A 379 -6.69 -32.57 -8.75
CA GLN A 379 -6.43 -32.35 -10.18
C GLN A 379 -7.28 -31.18 -10.68
N LEU A 380 -6.65 -30.27 -11.42
CA LEU A 380 -7.35 -29.14 -12.06
C LEU A 380 -8.01 -29.62 -13.36
N THR A 381 -9.32 -29.39 -13.51
CA THR A 381 -10.09 -29.82 -14.68
C THR A 381 -11.25 -28.86 -14.96
N ASP A 382 -11.57 -28.66 -16.24
CA ASP A 382 -12.77 -27.99 -16.74
C ASP A 382 -13.78 -28.98 -17.34
N SER A 383 -13.51 -30.28 -17.22
CA SER A 383 -14.38 -31.34 -17.73
C SER A 383 -15.52 -31.65 -16.76
N ALA A 384 -16.56 -32.33 -17.28
CA ALA A 384 -17.57 -32.96 -16.44
C ALA A 384 -16.93 -34.03 -15.54
N ILE A 385 -17.53 -34.25 -14.38
CA ILE A 385 -17.16 -35.32 -13.44
C ILE A 385 -18.35 -36.26 -13.29
N GLY A 386 -18.10 -37.56 -13.19
CA GLY A 386 -19.15 -38.59 -13.18
C GLY A 386 -19.06 -39.51 -14.39
#